data_AF-A0A352FHX9-F1
#
_entry.id   AF-A0A352FHX9-F1
#
_cell.length_a   1.000
_cell.length_b   1.000
_cell.length_c   1.000
_cell.angle_alpha   90.00
_cell.angle_beta   90.00
_cell.angle_gamma   90.00
#
_symmetry.space_group_name_H-M   'P 1'
#
loop_
_entity.id
_entity.type
_entity.pdbx_description
1 polymer ?
#
loop_
_entity_poly.entity_id
_entity_poly.type
_entity_poly.pdbx_seq_one_letter_code
_entity_poly.pdbx_strand_id
1 'polypeptide(L)'
;MRKAILILACLSLFSTSSTSQQKRSKPKPKPKNDADLFQNIPKDEMLWDEDDKYITLSGWRLAVQSDLDASGGQTLTYYDLNRITLLRGTKIKQAWLKGESKKNGILVSYWLDLEEFDCGQSRTRVIESHEYDKNGNQTKADIDKPTWQRLIPDSMGEGLFGILCRGEKDQQQSDKDGAARFFMVARGFEKKNDRGRALTWYKWALEHAPDNQKILAAIERVK
;
A
#
# COMPACT_ATOMS: atom_id res chain seq x y z
N MET A 1 -41.13 24.05 85.27
CA MET A 1 -41.50 23.08 84.21
C MET A 1 -40.30 22.19 83.90
N ARG A 2 -40.49 20.88 84.14
CA ARG A 2 -39.86 19.65 83.58
C ARG A 2 -38.52 19.78 82.82
N LYS A 3 -37.44 19.17 83.36
CA LYS A 3 -36.80 17.87 82.95
C LYS A 3 -35.91 17.99 81.70
N ALA A 4 -34.79 17.30 81.48
CA ALA A 4 -33.84 16.50 82.26
C ALA A 4 -32.67 16.17 81.28
N ILE A 5 -31.48 16.03 81.85
CA ILE A 5 -30.24 15.36 81.41
C ILE A 5 -30.34 14.42 80.18
N LEU A 6 -29.36 14.47 79.26
CA LEU A 6 -28.60 13.27 78.87
C LEU A 6 -27.22 13.60 78.25
N ILE A 7 -26.20 13.03 78.90
CA ILE A 7 -24.80 12.90 78.48
C ILE A 7 -24.71 11.72 77.52
N LEU A 8 -24.00 11.84 76.40
CA LEU A 8 -23.40 10.68 75.74
C LEU A 8 -22.00 11.03 75.24
N ALA A 9 -21.02 10.47 75.93
CA ALA A 9 -19.65 10.34 75.49
C ALA A 9 -19.58 9.26 74.40
N CYS A 10 -18.86 9.52 73.31
CA CYS A 10 -18.32 8.46 72.46
C CYS A 10 -16.84 8.73 72.18
N LEU A 11 -16.03 7.81 72.73
CA LEU A 11 -14.63 7.58 72.45
C LEU A 11 -14.37 7.28 70.96
N SER A 12 -13.08 7.35 70.63
CA SER A 12 -12.38 6.59 69.58
C SER A 12 -12.30 7.35 68.23
N LEU A 13 -11.18 7.44 67.50
CA LEU A 13 -9.99 6.62 67.37
C LEU A 13 -8.77 7.46 66.98
N PHE A 14 -7.61 7.05 67.48
CA PHE A 14 -6.30 7.40 66.98
C PHE A 14 -6.22 7.20 65.45
N SER A 15 -5.91 8.25 64.71
CA SER A 15 -5.50 8.17 63.31
C SER A 15 -4.02 7.80 63.28
N THR A 16 -3.74 6.50 63.16
CA THR A 16 -2.42 6.01 62.78
C THR A 16 -2.18 6.34 61.30
N SER A 17 -1.23 7.24 61.06
CA SER A 17 -0.72 7.56 59.73
C SER A 17 -0.01 6.33 59.16
N SER A 18 -0.70 5.49 58.39
CA SER A 18 -0.05 4.46 57.60
C SER A 18 0.55 5.11 56.35
N THR A 19 1.86 5.28 56.37
CA THR A 19 2.63 5.68 55.19
C THR A 19 2.62 4.52 54.21
N SER A 20 1.60 4.46 53.36
CA SER A 20 1.57 3.60 52.18
C SER A 20 2.72 4.02 51.25
N GLN A 21 3.83 3.29 51.30
CA GLN A 21 4.82 3.32 50.24
C GLN A 21 4.16 2.80 48.96
N GLN A 22 3.65 3.71 48.14
CA GLN A 22 3.34 3.43 46.74
C GLN A 22 4.62 2.88 46.09
N LYS A 23 4.63 1.56 45.88
CA LYS A 23 5.55 0.90 44.95
C LYS A 23 5.46 1.68 43.65
N ARG A 24 6.51 2.44 43.31
CA ARG A 24 6.65 3.10 42.00
C ARG A 24 6.48 2.01 40.94
N SER A 25 5.31 1.96 40.32
CA SER A 25 5.09 1.13 39.15
C SER A 25 6.10 1.59 38.11
N LYS A 26 6.97 0.68 37.66
CA LYS A 26 7.86 0.96 36.52
C LYS A 26 7.00 1.58 35.40
N PRO A 27 7.46 2.66 34.74
CA PRO A 27 6.72 3.24 33.63
C PRO A 27 6.37 2.13 32.65
N LYS A 28 5.07 1.97 32.32
CA LYS A 28 4.68 1.07 31.25
C LYS A 28 5.44 1.52 30.00
N PRO A 29 6.16 0.63 29.29
CA PRO A 29 6.78 1.00 28.03
C PRO A 29 5.69 1.62 27.15
N LYS A 30 5.97 2.80 26.59
CA LYS A 30 5.06 3.43 25.63
C LYS A 30 4.76 2.39 24.55
N PRO A 31 3.48 2.19 24.15
CA PRO A 31 3.19 1.36 23.00
C PRO A 31 4.03 1.88 21.84
N LYS A 32 4.92 1.04 21.31
CA LYS A 32 5.65 1.38 20.08
C LYS A 32 4.58 1.64 19.04
N ASN A 33 4.69 2.79 18.37
CA ASN A 33 3.78 3.13 17.30
C ASN A 33 3.96 2.06 16.22
N ASP A 34 2.89 1.46 15.70
CA ASP A 34 3.02 0.41 14.67
C ASP A 34 3.77 0.93 13.43
N ALA A 35 3.82 2.25 13.23
CA ALA A 35 4.65 2.92 12.23
C ALA A 35 6.17 2.68 12.40
N ASP A 36 6.67 2.47 13.62
CA ASP A 36 8.10 2.24 13.88
C ASP A 36 8.56 0.82 13.49
N LEU A 37 7.63 -0.12 13.26
CA LEU A 37 7.96 -1.47 12.76
C LEU A 37 8.48 -1.45 11.31
N PHE A 38 8.20 -0.38 10.57
CA PHE A 38 8.46 -0.32 9.12
C PHE A 38 9.70 0.49 8.74
N GLN A 39 10.33 1.22 9.67
CA GLN A 39 11.35 2.20 9.31
C GLN A 39 12.75 1.64 9.03
N ASN A 40 13.01 0.34 9.26
CA ASN A 40 14.31 -0.28 8.98
C ASN A 40 14.16 -1.79 8.72
N ILE A 41 13.41 -2.16 7.68
CA ILE A 41 13.27 -3.57 7.26
C ILE A 41 14.48 -3.93 6.39
N PRO A 42 15.30 -4.92 6.75
CA PRO A 42 16.37 -5.42 5.89
C PRO A 42 15.83 -5.83 4.50
N LYS A 43 16.60 -5.60 3.42
CA LYS A 43 16.14 -5.88 2.04
C LYS A 43 15.67 -7.33 1.85
N ASP A 44 16.31 -8.29 2.52
CA ASP A 44 15.94 -9.70 2.51
C ASP A 44 14.58 -9.99 3.17
N GLU A 45 14.04 -9.04 3.93
CA GLU A 45 12.75 -9.13 4.62
C GLU A 45 11.61 -8.40 3.90
N MET A 46 11.91 -7.61 2.87
CA MET A 46 10.89 -7.03 2.00
C MET A 46 10.35 -8.11 1.05
N LEU A 47 9.04 -8.16 0.81
CA LEU A 47 8.49 -9.12 -0.15
C LEU A 47 8.94 -8.80 -1.59
N TRP A 48 9.03 -7.52 -1.90
CA TRP A 48 9.43 -6.95 -3.17
C TRP A 48 10.77 -6.25 -2.99
N ASP A 49 11.72 -6.45 -3.89
CA ASP A 49 13.09 -5.96 -3.73
C ASP A 49 13.18 -4.44 -4.04
N GLU A 50 14.30 -3.77 -3.74
CA GLU A 50 14.46 -2.34 -4.07
C GLU A 50 14.45 -2.04 -5.58
N ASP A 51 14.68 -3.04 -6.44
CA ASP A 51 14.46 -2.91 -7.88
C ASP A 51 12.96 -3.06 -8.25
N ASP A 52 12.15 -3.64 -7.35
CA ASP A 52 10.68 -3.61 -7.36
C ASP A 52 10.17 -2.36 -6.62
N LYS A 53 10.72 -1.21 -7.00
CA LYS A 53 10.55 0.14 -6.42
C LYS A 53 9.12 0.71 -6.54
N TYR A 54 8.11 -0.12 -6.32
CA TYR A 54 6.69 0.13 -6.51
C TYR A 54 5.96 0.61 -5.26
N ILE A 55 6.65 0.87 -4.16
CA ILE A 55 6.00 1.33 -2.92
C ILE A 55 6.47 2.72 -2.45
N THR A 56 7.59 3.27 -2.94
CA THR A 56 8.11 4.55 -2.38
C THR A 56 8.81 5.52 -3.33
N LEU A 57 8.87 5.28 -4.64
CA LEU A 57 9.30 6.34 -5.56
C LEU A 57 8.11 7.21 -5.99
N SER A 58 7.93 8.33 -5.29
CA SER A 58 7.31 9.54 -5.83
C SER A 58 5.94 9.35 -6.54
N GLY A 59 4.88 9.10 -5.78
CA GLY A 59 3.50 9.30 -6.25
C GLY A 59 2.91 8.25 -7.20
N TRP A 60 3.73 7.50 -7.95
CA TRP A 60 3.28 6.50 -8.91
C TRP A 60 2.76 5.22 -8.25
N ARG A 61 1.60 4.74 -8.70
CA ARG A 61 0.92 3.52 -8.25
C ARG A 61 0.66 2.62 -9.45
N LEU A 62 0.82 1.31 -9.29
CA LEU A 62 0.53 0.36 -10.37
C LEU A 62 -0.98 0.22 -10.54
N ALA A 63 -1.52 0.68 -11.67
CA ALA A 63 -2.93 0.47 -11.99
C ALA A 63 -3.18 -0.89 -12.63
N VAL A 64 -2.37 -1.23 -13.63
CA VAL A 64 -2.60 -2.42 -14.45
C VAL A 64 -1.29 -3.06 -14.87
N GLN A 65 -1.28 -4.38 -14.88
CA GLN A 65 -0.20 -5.24 -15.32
C GLN A 65 -0.77 -6.21 -16.37
N SER A 66 -0.13 -6.28 -17.53
CA SER A 66 -0.48 -7.26 -18.56
C SER A 66 -0.03 -8.67 -18.16
N ASP A 67 -0.63 -9.66 -18.80
CA ASP A 67 -0.10 -11.02 -18.77
C ASP A 67 1.31 -11.08 -19.36
N LEU A 68 2.06 -12.10 -18.91
CA LEU A 68 3.38 -12.40 -19.45
C LEU A 68 3.20 -13.11 -20.80
N ASP A 69 3.76 -12.53 -21.87
CA ASP A 69 3.73 -13.17 -23.18
C ASP A 69 4.77 -14.32 -23.29
N ALA A 70 4.67 -15.11 -24.35
CA ALA A 70 5.56 -16.26 -24.58
C ALA A 70 7.05 -15.89 -24.74
N SER A 71 7.35 -14.62 -25.03
CA SER A 71 8.71 -14.09 -25.13
C SER A 71 9.23 -13.50 -23.80
N GLY A 72 8.41 -13.59 -22.75
CA GLY A 72 8.64 -12.99 -21.44
C GLY A 72 8.38 -11.49 -21.39
N GLY A 73 7.67 -10.95 -22.38
CA GLY A 73 7.25 -9.55 -22.43
C GLY A 73 6.11 -9.27 -21.47
N GLN A 74 6.16 -8.13 -20.79
CA GLN A 74 5.13 -7.66 -19.88
C GLN A 74 5.08 -6.14 -19.87
N THR A 75 3.87 -5.57 -19.87
CA THR A 75 3.64 -4.14 -19.72
C THR A 75 3.03 -3.84 -18.36
N LEU A 76 3.55 -2.83 -17.67
CA LEU A 76 3.03 -2.35 -16.41
C LEU A 76 2.67 -0.88 -16.56
N THR A 77 1.47 -0.49 -16.15
CA THR A 77 0.96 0.87 -16.27
C THR A 77 0.72 1.47 -14.89
N TYR A 78 1.29 2.65 -14.66
CA TYR A 78 1.25 3.39 -13.42
C TYR A 78 0.54 4.73 -13.61
N TYR A 79 -0.01 5.26 -12.52
CA TYR A 79 -0.61 6.59 -12.43
C TYR A 79 -0.15 7.27 -11.14
N ASP A 80 -0.06 8.61 -11.15
CA ASP A 80 0.22 9.38 -9.93
C ASP A 80 -1.01 10.14 -9.48
N LEU A 81 -1.62 9.71 -8.37
CA LEU A 81 -2.81 10.34 -7.80
C LEU A 81 -2.62 11.83 -7.50
N ASN A 82 -1.38 12.25 -7.18
CA ASN A 82 -1.08 13.63 -6.83
C ASN A 82 -0.95 14.54 -8.06
N ARG A 83 -0.87 13.96 -9.27
CA ARG A 83 -0.75 14.68 -10.55
C ARG A 83 -2.02 14.61 -11.38
N ILE A 84 -3.14 14.18 -10.79
CA ILE A 84 -4.44 14.20 -11.46
C ILE A 84 -5.06 15.58 -11.32
N THR A 85 -5.39 16.20 -12.46
CA THR A 85 -6.06 17.50 -12.51
C THR A 85 -7.48 17.32 -13.02
N LEU A 86 -8.47 17.89 -12.33
CA LEU A 86 -9.84 18.01 -12.84
C LEU A 86 -9.95 19.29 -13.69
N LEU A 87 -10.33 19.15 -14.97
CA LEU A 87 -10.53 20.32 -15.82
C LEU A 87 -11.79 21.08 -15.38
N ARG A 88 -11.61 22.36 -15.06
CA ARG A 88 -12.64 23.21 -14.42
C ARG A 88 -13.95 23.21 -15.22
N GLY A 89 -15.06 22.93 -14.52
CA GLY A 89 -16.40 22.94 -15.12
C GLY A 89 -16.72 21.71 -15.98
N THR A 90 -15.87 20.68 -15.95
CA THR A 90 -16.06 19.45 -16.73
C THR A 90 -16.02 18.21 -15.83
N LYS A 91 -16.29 17.04 -16.41
CA LYS A 91 -16.01 15.72 -15.82
C LYS A 91 -14.71 15.11 -16.36
N ILE A 92 -13.86 15.92 -17.00
CA ILE A 92 -12.63 15.44 -17.61
C ILE A 92 -11.50 15.52 -16.59
N LYS A 93 -10.83 14.39 -16.36
CA LYS A 93 -9.62 14.30 -15.54
C LYS A 93 -8.42 14.18 -16.46
N GLN A 94 -7.38 14.94 -16.19
CA GLN A 94 -6.10 14.83 -16.86
C GLN A 94 -5.11 14.17 -15.91
N ALA A 95 -4.35 13.18 -16.39
CA ALA A 95 -3.40 12.45 -15.58
C ALA A 95 -2.16 12.11 -16.39
N TRP A 96 -1.01 12.14 -15.72
CA TRP A 96 0.19 11.50 -16.23
C TRP A 96 0.14 10.01 -15.93
N LEU A 97 0.40 9.22 -16.95
CA LEU A 97 0.59 7.79 -16.89
C LEU A 97 2.04 7.44 -17.20
N LYS A 98 2.52 6.35 -16.63
CA LYS A 98 3.81 5.76 -16.95
C LYS A 98 3.58 4.33 -17.37
N GLY A 99 4.10 3.91 -18.52
CA GLY A 99 4.17 2.50 -18.87
C GLY A 99 5.59 1.98 -18.85
N GLU A 100 5.81 0.79 -18.32
CA GLU A 100 7.08 0.09 -18.37
C GLU A 100 6.93 -1.17 -19.20
N SER A 101 7.77 -1.32 -20.22
CA SER A 101 7.91 -2.54 -20.98
C SER A 101 9.07 -3.35 -20.42
N LYS A 102 8.78 -4.55 -19.92
CA LYS A 102 9.74 -5.48 -19.35
C LYS A 102 9.87 -6.71 -20.21
N LYS A 103 11.08 -7.30 -20.23
CA LYS A 103 11.37 -8.60 -20.81
C LYS A 103 12.08 -9.46 -19.78
N ASN A 104 11.48 -10.60 -19.42
CA ASN A 104 11.97 -11.48 -18.36
C ASN A 104 12.22 -10.71 -17.04
N GLY A 105 11.32 -9.78 -16.70
CA GLY A 105 11.43 -8.93 -15.51
C GLY A 105 12.40 -7.74 -15.63
N ILE A 106 13.19 -7.65 -16.72
CA ILE A 106 14.16 -6.58 -16.93
C ILE A 106 13.52 -5.46 -17.74
N LEU A 107 13.64 -4.21 -17.28
CA LEU A 107 13.17 -3.03 -18.01
C LEU A 107 13.89 -2.89 -19.36
N VAL A 108 13.11 -2.74 -20.43
CA VAL A 108 13.61 -2.53 -21.81
C VAL A 108 13.39 -1.09 -22.25
N SER A 109 12.20 -0.56 -21.96
CA SER A 109 11.81 0.83 -22.26
C SER A 109 10.69 1.26 -21.33
N TYR A 110 10.45 2.56 -21.26
CA TYR A 110 9.27 3.11 -20.59
C TYR A 110 8.73 4.31 -21.35
N TRP A 111 7.46 4.62 -21.13
CA TRP A 111 6.81 5.79 -21.70
C TRP A 111 6.12 6.60 -20.61
N LEU A 112 5.90 7.89 -20.89
CA LEU A 112 5.13 8.82 -20.09
C LEU A 112 4.10 9.49 -20.98
N ASP A 113 2.82 9.28 -20.68
CA ASP A 113 1.71 9.85 -21.45
C ASP A 113 0.90 10.80 -20.57
N LEU A 114 0.58 11.97 -21.11
CA LEU A 114 -0.44 12.84 -20.56
C LEU A 114 -1.77 12.48 -21.20
N GLU A 115 -2.67 11.89 -20.42
CA GLU A 115 -3.99 11.46 -20.89
C GLU A 115 -5.10 12.30 -20.28
N GLU A 116 -6.19 12.44 -21.05
CA GLU A 116 -7.47 12.97 -20.57
C GLU A 116 -8.55 11.90 -20.59
N PHE A 117 -9.27 11.77 -19.47
CA PHE A 117 -10.37 10.84 -19.25
C PHE A 117 -11.67 11.62 -19.09
N ASP A 118 -12.60 11.48 -20.03
CA ASP A 118 -13.95 12.02 -19.87
C ASP A 118 -14.80 11.04 -19.04
N CYS A 119 -14.83 11.30 -17.73
CA CYS A 119 -15.58 10.48 -16.78
C CYS A 119 -17.10 10.50 -17.01
N GLY A 120 -17.61 11.41 -17.84
CA GLY A 120 -19.03 11.49 -18.19
C GLY A 120 -19.42 10.65 -19.40
N GLN A 121 -18.46 10.32 -20.28
CA GLN A 121 -18.73 9.64 -21.56
C GLN A 121 -17.89 8.38 -21.79
N SER A 122 -17.11 7.94 -20.80
CA SER A 122 -16.28 6.71 -20.86
C SER A 122 -15.36 6.66 -22.08
N ARG A 123 -14.62 7.75 -22.28
CA ARG A 123 -13.65 7.92 -23.37
C ARG A 123 -12.35 8.50 -22.84
N THR A 124 -11.24 8.17 -23.50
CA THR A 124 -9.90 8.69 -23.22
C THR A 124 -9.27 9.29 -24.47
N ARG A 125 -8.23 10.09 -24.30
CA ARG A 125 -7.32 10.52 -25.36
C ARG A 125 -5.93 10.80 -24.79
N VAL A 126 -4.91 10.48 -25.58
CA VAL A 126 -3.53 10.89 -25.33
C VAL A 126 -3.34 12.33 -25.84
N ILE A 127 -2.78 13.19 -25.00
CA ILE A 127 -2.47 14.59 -25.30
C ILE A 127 -0.99 14.71 -25.72
N GLU A 128 -0.13 14.01 -25.00
CA GLU A 128 1.32 14.05 -25.15
C GLU A 128 1.88 12.67 -24.78
N SER A 129 2.89 12.21 -25.51
CA SER A 129 3.57 10.96 -25.25
C SER A 129 5.08 11.14 -25.37
N HIS A 130 5.81 10.56 -24.41
CA HIS A 130 7.26 10.51 -24.39
C HIS A 130 7.73 9.08 -24.21
N GLU A 131 8.60 8.59 -25.08
CA GLU A 131 9.20 7.28 -24.95
C GLU A 131 10.68 7.39 -24.59
N TYR A 132 11.14 6.46 -23.77
CA TYR A 132 12.50 6.40 -23.25
C TYR A 132 13.06 4.98 -23.33
N ASP A 133 14.36 4.87 -23.56
CA ASP A 133 15.07 3.62 -23.38
C ASP A 133 15.19 3.25 -21.89
N LYS A 134 15.67 2.04 -21.59
CA LYS A 134 15.93 1.58 -20.21
C LYS A 134 16.90 2.46 -19.40
N ASN A 135 17.71 3.29 -20.05
CA ASN A 135 18.69 4.18 -19.41
C ASN A 135 18.13 5.59 -19.17
N GLY A 136 16.90 5.86 -19.63
CA GLY A 136 16.24 7.15 -19.53
C GLY A 136 16.57 8.14 -20.63
N ASN A 137 17.20 7.70 -21.72
CA ASN A 137 17.36 8.54 -22.91
C ASN A 137 16.04 8.57 -23.67
N GLN A 138 15.56 9.78 -23.99
CA GLN A 138 14.36 9.94 -24.78
C GLN A 138 14.58 9.40 -26.20
N THR A 139 13.78 8.43 -26.61
CA THR A 139 13.82 7.83 -27.94
C THR A 139 12.78 8.45 -28.87
N LYS A 140 11.69 8.98 -28.30
CA LYS A 140 10.58 9.58 -29.04
C LYS A 140 9.84 10.62 -28.20
N ALA A 141 9.29 11.63 -28.86
CA ALA A 141 8.39 12.60 -28.26
C ALA A 141 7.35 12.99 -29.30
N ASP A 142 6.08 12.67 -29.04
CA ASP A 142 4.98 12.98 -29.93
C ASP A 142 3.94 13.84 -29.20
N ILE A 143 3.55 14.93 -29.84
CA ILE A 143 2.34 15.65 -29.49
C ILE A 143 1.26 15.10 -30.41
N ASP A 144 0.46 14.18 -29.89
CA ASP A 144 -0.58 13.54 -30.67
C ASP A 144 -1.65 14.54 -31.09
N LYS A 145 -2.32 14.29 -32.22
CA LYS A 145 -3.57 15.02 -32.55
C LYS A 145 -4.68 14.41 -31.70
N PRO A 146 -5.06 15.02 -30.56
CA PRO A 146 -5.75 14.28 -29.50
C PRO A 146 -7.16 13.91 -29.95
N THR A 147 -7.38 12.64 -30.21
CA THR A 147 -8.67 12.13 -30.69
C THR A 147 -9.31 11.29 -29.58
N TRP A 148 -10.56 11.61 -29.26
CA TRP A 148 -11.32 10.85 -28.28
C TRP A 148 -11.58 9.42 -28.77
N GLN A 149 -11.23 8.45 -27.94
CA GLN A 149 -11.47 7.04 -28.18
C GLN A 149 -12.36 6.50 -27.06
N ARG A 150 -13.31 5.63 -27.42
CA ARG A 150 -14.12 4.91 -26.42
C ARG A 150 -13.25 3.89 -25.72
N LEU A 151 -13.50 3.70 -24.44
CA LEU A 151 -12.86 2.64 -23.68
C LEU A 151 -13.37 1.29 -24.16
N ILE A 152 -12.44 0.37 -24.39
CA ILE A 152 -12.73 -1.01 -24.74
C ILE A 152 -13.02 -1.76 -23.43
N PRO A 153 -14.14 -2.49 -23.32
CA PRO A 153 -14.41 -3.30 -22.14
C PRO A 153 -13.31 -4.34 -21.88
N ASP A 154 -13.09 -4.66 -20.60
CA ASP A 154 -12.08 -5.61 -20.10
C ASP A 154 -10.64 -5.28 -20.54
N SER A 155 -10.40 -4.05 -21.01
CA SER A 155 -9.07 -3.58 -21.35
C SER A 155 -8.36 -2.95 -20.16
N MET A 156 -7.03 -2.84 -20.25
CA MET A 156 -6.24 -2.10 -19.26
C MET A 156 -6.73 -0.65 -19.11
N GLY A 157 -7.17 -0.03 -20.21
CA GLY A 157 -7.73 1.33 -20.20
C GLY A 157 -9.02 1.44 -19.40
N GLU A 158 -9.89 0.43 -19.42
CA GLU A 158 -11.11 0.43 -18.62
C GLU A 158 -10.82 0.27 -17.13
N GLY A 159 -9.87 -0.59 -16.75
CA GLY A 159 -9.44 -0.75 -15.35
C GLY A 159 -8.90 0.55 -14.76
N LEU A 160 -8.00 1.22 -15.50
CA LEU A 160 -7.49 2.53 -15.11
C LEU A 160 -8.60 3.58 -15.00
N PHE A 161 -9.54 3.62 -15.96
CA PHE A 161 -10.70 4.50 -15.89
C PHE A 161 -11.60 4.21 -14.68
N GLY A 162 -11.76 2.94 -14.31
CA GLY A 162 -12.43 2.52 -13.08
C GLY A 162 -11.85 3.18 -11.83
N ILE A 163 -10.53 3.10 -11.68
CA ILE A 163 -9.79 3.73 -10.58
C ILE A 163 -9.96 5.25 -10.62
N LEU A 164 -9.69 5.87 -11.77
CA LEU A 164 -9.65 7.33 -11.89
C LEU A 164 -11.02 7.98 -11.84
N CYS A 165 -12.03 7.42 -12.50
CA CYS A 165 -13.34 8.06 -12.70
C CYS A 165 -14.46 7.49 -11.83
N ARG A 166 -14.41 6.19 -11.48
CA ARG A 166 -15.46 5.52 -10.69
C ARG A 166 -15.08 5.32 -9.23
N GLY A 167 -13.82 5.59 -8.86
CA GLY A 167 -13.32 5.36 -7.50
C GLY A 167 -13.24 3.88 -7.16
N GLU A 168 -13.10 3.02 -8.17
CA GLU A 168 -12.85 1.61 -7.96
C GLU A 168 -11.50 1.43 -7.25
N LYS A 169 -11.42 0.40 -6.41
CA LYS A 169 -10.16 0.10 -5.74
C LYS A 169 -9.16 -0.36 -6.78
N ASP A 170 -7.95 0.15 -6.64
CA ASP A 170 -6.78 -0.40 -7.30
C ASP A 170 -6.48 -1.78 -6.70
N GLN A 171 -7.16 -2.80 -7.23
CA GLN A 171 -7.11 -4.15 -6.68
C GLN A 171 -5.70 -4.73 -6.79
N GLN A 172 -4.97 -4.44 -7.88
CA GLN A 172 -3.59 -4.87 -8.04
C GLN A 172 -2.67 -4.26 -6.98
N GLN A 173 -2.77 -2.95 -6.74
CA GLN A 173 -2.01 -2.32 -5.64
C GLN A 173 -2.46 -2.86 -4.28
N SER A 174 -3.77 -3.03 -4.07
CA SER A 174 -4.31 -3.59 -2.82
C SER A 174 -3.79 -5.00 -2.53
N ASP A 175 -3.67 -5.84 -3.55
CA ASP A 175 -3.13 -7.19 -3.43
C ASP A 175 -1.63 -7.17 -3.17
N LYS A 176 -0.87 -6.32 -3.86
CA LYS A 176 0.57 -6.14 -3.58
C LYS A 176 0.83 -5.64 -2.16
N ASP A 177 0.05 -4.66 -1.70
CA ASP A 177 0.14 -4.11 -0.35
C ASP A 177 -0.28 -5.15 0.70
N GLY A 178 -1.36 -5.89 0.43
CA GLY A 178 -1.83 -7.00 1.27
C GLY A 178 -0.78 -8.10 1.42
N ALA A 179 -0.23 -8.59 0.31
CA ALA A 179 0.83 -9.59 0.29
C ALA A 179 2.07 -9.12 1.07
N ALA A 180 2.55 -7.90 0.82
CA ALA A 180 3.72 -7.35 1.50
C ALA A 180 3.50 -7.22 3.01
N ARG A 181 2.32 -6.73 3.42
CA ARG A 181 1.95 -6.60 4.84
C ARG A 181 1.93 -7.96 5.53
N PHE A 182 1.25 -8.94 4.95
CA PHE A 182 1.13 -10.28 5.53
C PHE A 182 2.47 -11.02 5.59
N PHE A 183 3.29 -10.90 4.53
CA PHE A 183 4.64 -11.45 4.50
C PHE A 183 5.51 -10.89 5.63
N MET A 184 5.49 -9.58 5.84
CA MET A 184 6.27 -8.94 6.90
C MET A 184 5.81 -9.36 8.30
N VAL A 185 4.49 -9.48 8.53
CA VAL A 185 3.95 -10.01 9.79
C VAL A 185 4.41 -11.46 10.01
N ALA A 186 4.38 -12.29 8.96
CA ALA A 186 4.87 -13.67 9.01
C ALA A 186 6.36 -13.75 9.39
N ARG A 187 7.21 -12.91 8.78
CA ARG A 187 8.64 -12.78 9.14
C ARG A 187 8.83 -12.44 10.62
N GLY A 188 7.98 -11.56 11.16
CA GLY A 188 7.99 -11.22 12.58
C GLY A 188 7.71 -12.41 13.50
N PHE A 189 6.81 -13.32 13.12
CA PHE A 189 6.53 -14.56 13.86
C PHE A 189 7.65 -15.60 13.68
N GLU A 190 8.16 -15.74 12.47
CA GLU A 190 9.26 -16.66 12.17
C GLU A 190 10.50 -16.36 13.01
N LYS A 191 10.90 -15.08 13.11
CA LYS A 191 12.02 -14.63 13.95
C LYS A 191 11.81 -14.89 15.43
N LYS A 192 10.57 -14.94 15.89
CA LYS A 192 10.20 -15.32 17.26
C LYS A 192 10.10 -16.84 17.44
N ASN A 193 10.48 -17.61 16.42
CA ASN A 193 10.37 -19.07 16.33
C ASN A 193 8.92 -19.59 16.49
N ASP A 194 7.93 -18.76 16.16
CA ASP A 194 6.53 -19.16 16.14
C ASP A 194 6.11 -19.61 14.74
N ARG A 195 6.48 -20.85 14.41
CA ARG A 195 6.29 -21.41 13.07
C ARG A 195 4.82 -21.55 12.68
N GLY A 196 3.95 -21.88 13.62
CA GLY A 196 2.52 -22.02 13.38
C GLY A 196 1.89 -20.70 12.92
N ARG A 197 2.13 -19.61 13.66
CA ARG A 197 1.64 -18.28 13.23
C ARG A 197 2.34 -17.79 11.98
N ALA A 198 3.64 -17.99 11.84
CA ALA A 198 4.36 -17.61 10.62
C ALA A 198 3.75 -18.27 9.38
N LEU A 199 3.47 -19.57 9.42
CA LEU A 199 2.86 -20.30 8.32
C LEU A 199 1.47 -19.76 7.96
N THR A 200 0.62 -19.44 8.94
CA THR A 200 -0.70 -18.83 8.69
C THR A 200 -0.58 -17.52 7.91
N TRP A 201 0.30 -16.62 8.36
CA TRP A 201 0.45 -15.31 7.73
C TRP A 201 1.11 -15.42 6.35
N TYR A 202 2.03 -16.36 6.12
CA TYR A 202 2.55 -16.60 4.77
C TYR A 202 1.49 -17.12 3.81
N LYS A 203 0.56 -17.98 4.25
CA LYS A 203 -0.55 -18.43 3.39
C LYS A 203 -1.46 -17.28 2.99
N TRP A 204 -1.78 -16.37 3.91
CA TRP A 204 -2.52 -15.15 3.57
C TRP A 204 -1.74 -14.25 2.60
N ALA A 205 -0.42 -14.14 2.75
CA ALA A 205 0.39 -13.43 1.77
C ALA A 205 0.31 -14.09 0.38
N LEU A 206 0.29 -15.43 0.32
CA LEU A 206 0.18 -16.20 -0.92
C LEU A 206 -1.19 -16.02 -1.60
N GLU A 207 -2.28 -15.89 -0.83
CA GLU A 207 -3.62 -15.62 -1.39
C GLU A 207 -3.66 -14.33 -2.22
N HIS A 208 -2.84 -13.33 -1.87
CA HIS A 208 -2.73 -12.07 -2.62
C HIS A 208 -1.63 -12.09 -3.70
N ALA A 209 -0.70 -13.05 -3.66
CA ALA A 209 0.40 -13.17 -4.61
C ALA A 209 0.76 -14.66 -4.84
N PRO A 210 -0.12 -15.42 -5.53
CA PRO A 210 -0.08 -16.88 -5.56
C PRO A 210 1.18 -17.47 -6.18
N ASP A 211 1.79 -16.76 -7.11
CA ASP A 211 2.98 -17.22 -7.84
C ASP A 211 4.30 -16.67 -7.26
N ASN A 212 4.25 -15.97 -6.13
CA ASN A 212 5.44 -15.34 -5.55
C ASN A 212 6.38 -16.39 -4.92
N GLN A 213 7.52 -16.61 -5.59
CA GLN A 213 8.53 -17.58 -5.18
C GLN A 213 9.14 -17.31 -3.80
N LYS A 214 9.22 -16.05 -3.35
CA LYS A 214 9.73 -15.67 -2.03
C LYS A 214 8.77 -16.12 -0.93
N ILE A 215 7.45 -15.99 -1.15
CA ILE A 215 6.42 -16.51 -0.23
C ILE A 215 6.46 -18.03 -0.19
N LEU A 216 6.50 -18.68 -1.35
CA LEU A 216 6.55 -20.15 -1.45
C LEU A 216 7.78 -20.72 -0.73
N ALA A 217 8.97 -20.15 -0.96
CA ALA A 217 10.19 -20.55 -0.28
C ALA A 217 10.12 -20.30 1.24
N ALA A 218 9.46 -19.22 1.67
CA ALA A 218 9.28 -18.93 3.09
C ALA A 218 8.32 -19.91 3.78
N ILE A 219 7.25 -20.33 3.09
CA ILE A 219 6.33 -21.38 3.54
C ILE A 219 7.09 -22.68 3.77
N GLU A 220 7.90 -23.13 2.81
CA GLU A 220 8.68 -24.37 2.95
C GLU A 220 9.67 -24.33 4.12
N ARG A 221 10.23 -23.16 4.43
CA ARG A 221 11.18 -22.99 5.54
C ARG A 221 10.55 -23.12 6.93
N VAL A 222 9.26 -22.79 7.07
CA VAL A 222 8.56 -22.79 8.37
C VAL A 222 7.62 -23.97 8.58
N LYS A 223 7.39 -24.79 7.53
CA LYS A 223 6.77 -26.11 7.64
C LYS A 223 7.63 -27.02 8.53
#